data_AF-A0A5E4IC18-F1
#
_entry.id   AF-A0A5E4IC18-F1
#
_cell.length_a   1.000
_cell.length_b   1.000
_cell.length_c   1.000
_cell.angle_alpha   90.00
_cell.angle_beta   90.00
_cell.angle_gamma   90.00
#
_symmetry.space_group_name_H-M   'P 1'
#
loop_
_entity.id
_entity.type
_entity.pdbx_description
1 polymer ?
#
loop_
_entity_poly.entity_id
_entity_poly.type
_entity_poly.pdbx_seq_one_letter_code
_entity_poly.pdbx_strand_id
1 'polypeptide(L)'
;MLSGIAISDSVILVILLAVFIVVGYKVLTILRNAIIIAVLAAIFPYALNYFGAHFSTTISSEIRYIAVALGLYLIYEIIILIFGIGRFFWAALKILATPIVWIGAAIKKLLFGGKKEEKEEKKGKGSEKEKEDENKKED
;
A
#
# COMPACT_ATOMS: atom_id res chain seq x y z
N MET A 1 -37.85 -14.74 16.20
CA MET A 1 -37.86 -13.27 16.35
C MET A 1 -36.42 -12.81 16.51
N LEU A 2 -35.80 -12.39 15.41
CA LEU A 2 -34.45 -11.82 15.41
C LEU A 2 -34.58 -10.40 15.97
N SER A 3 -34.09 -10.18 17.18
CA SER A 3 -33.94 -8.84 17.75
C SER A 3 -32.94 -8.07 16.89
N GLY A 4 -33.47 -7.30 15.94
CA GLY A 4 -32.72 -6.28 15.22
C GLY A 4 -32.09 -5.35 16.24
N ILE A 5 -30.78 -5.19 16.16
CA ILE A 5 -30.01 -4.25 16.97
C ILE A 5 -30.60 -2.86 16.70
N ALA A 6 -31.40 -2.34 17.63
CA ALA A 6 -31.86 -0.97 17.60
C ALA A 6 -30.65 -0.08 17.92
N ILE A 7 -29.90 0.29 16.89
CA ILE A 7 -28.86 1.30 17.00
C ILE A 7 -29.60 2.60 17.30
N SER A 8 -29.50 3.10 18.53
CA SER A 8 -30.06 4.40 18.87
C SER A 8 -29.31 5.50 18.11
N ASP A 9 -30.00 6.58 17.75
CA ASP A 9 -29.41 7.71 17.00
C ASP A 9 -28.13 8.25 17.66
N SER A 10 -28.08 8.18 18.99
CA SER A 10 -26.91 8.52 19.80
C SER A 10 -25.67 7.68 19.47
N VAL A 11 -25.83 6.37 19.20
CA VAL A 11 -24.72 5.48 18.84
C VAL A 11 -24.18 5.81 17.45
N ILE A 12 -25.07 6.13 16.49
CA ILE A 12 -24.66 6.56 15.14
C ILE A 12 -23.85 7.85 15.22
N LEU A 13 -24.32 8.83 16.00
CA LEU A 13 -23.63 10.10 16.23
C LEU A 13 -22.23 9.91 16.83
N VAL A 14 -22.08 9.01 17.82
CA VAL A 14 -20.79 8.71 18.43
C VAL A 14 -19.83 8.05 17.44
N ILE A 15 -20.31 7.09 16.63
CA ILE A 15 -19.50 6.45 15.58
C ILE A 15 -19.05 7.48 14.54
N LEU A 16 -19.96 8.37 14.11
CA LEU A 16 -19.69 9.38 13.10
C LEU A 16 -18.69 10.42 13.61
N LEU A 17 -18.79 10.82 14.88
CA LEU A 17 -17.82 11.67 15.56
C LEU A 17 -16.43 11.01 15.63
N ALA A 18 -16.37 9.73 15.99
CA ALA A 18 -15.11 8.98 16.04
C ALA A 18 -14.44 8.91 14.65
N VAL A 19 -15.22 8.61 13.60
CA VAL A 19 -14.72 8.63 12.21
C VAL A 19 -14.22 10.03 11.84
N PHE A 20 -14.96 11.08 12.20
CA PHE A 20 -14.57 12.46 11.92
C PHE A 20 -13.24 12.84 12.58
N ILE A 21 -13.05 12.48 13.86
CA ILE A 21 -11.80 12.72 14.59
C ILE A 21 -10.63 11.98 13.90
N VAL A 22 -10.81 10.71 13.53
CA VAL A 22 -9.78 9.92 12.84
C VAL A 22 -9.42 10.53 11.49
N VAL A 23 -10.41 10.96 10.71
CA VAL A 23 -10.19 11.65 9.43
C VAL A 23 -9.46 12.97 9.66
N GLY A 24 -9.86 13.76 10.67
CA GLY A 24 -9.21 15.02 11.05
C GLY A 24 -7.73 14.85 11.39
N TYR A 25 -7.37 13.84 12.20
CA TYR A 25 -5.97 13.53 12.52
C TYR A 25 -5.15 13.17 11.27
N LYS A 26 -5.75 12.43 10.32
CA LYS A 26 -5.10 12.15 9.03
C LYS A 26 -4.86 13.42 8.23
N VAL A 27 -5.85 14.32 8.15
CA VAL A 27 -5.71 15.59 7.44
C VAL A 27 -4.57 16.44 8.03
N LEU A 28 -4.47 16.51 9.37
CA LEU A 28 -3.36 17.22 10.03
C LEU A 28 -2.00 16.60 9.71
N THR A 29 -1.93 15.28 9.60
CA THR A 29 -0.69 14.57 9.22
C THR A 29 -0.28 14.90 7.78
N ILE A 30 -1.24 14.87 6.85
CA ILE A 30 -1.03 15.26 5.44
C ILE A 30 -0.58 16.72 5.37
N LEU A 31 -1.21 17.61 6.14
CA LEU A 31 -0.85 19.03 6.19
C LEU A 31 0.58 19.24 6.68
N ARG A 32 1.00 18.54 7.73
CA ARG A 32 2.38 18.59 8.23
C ARG A 32 3.39 18.17 7.14
N ASN A 33 3.10 17.07 6.44
CA ASN A 33 3.96 16.59 5.36
C ASN A 33 4.00 17.56 4.18
N ALA A 34 2.86 18.16 3.83
CA ALA A 34 2.76 19.18 2.79
C ALA A 34 3.63 20.41 3.11
N ILE A 35 3.65 20.86 4.37
CA ILE A 35 4.52 21.95 4.82
C ILE A 35 6.00 21.59 4.63
N ILE A 36 6.41 20.38 5.03
CA ILE A 36 7.80 19.92 4.88
C ILE A 36 8.19 19.91 3.38
N ILE A 37 7.31 19.38 2.52
CA ILE A 37 7.54 19.32 1.07
C ILE A 37 7.61 20.72 0.46
N ALA A 38 6.76 21.65 0.90
CA ALA A 38 6.81 23.04 0.45
C ALA A 38 8.14 23.70 0.81
N VAL A 39 8.64 23.50 2.03
CA VAL A 39 9.95 24.02 2.46
C VAL A 39 11.08 23.40 1.65
N LEU A 40 11.06 22.08 1.42
CA LEU A 40 12.05 21.41 0.59
C LEU A 40 12.03 21.92 -0.86
N ALA A 41 10.85 22.12 -1.42
CA ALA A 41 10.67 22.65 -2.78
C ALA A 41 11.16 24.10 -2.92
N ALA A 42 11.00 24.91 -1.87
CA ALA A 42 11.52 26.28 -1.84
C ALA A 42 13.07 26.32 -1.83
N ILE A 43 13.71 25.39 -1.11
CA ILE A 43 15.17 25.31 -0.98
C ILE A 43 15.81 24.61 -2.21
N PHE A 44 15.06 23.72 -2.87
CA PHE A 44 15.51 22.94 -4.02
C PHE A 44 16.23 23.73 -5.13
N PRO A 45 15.71 24.86 -5.67
CA PRO A 45 16.40 25.61 -6.71
C PRO A 45 17.74 26.18 -6.23
N TYR A 46 17.86 26.57 -4.95
CA TYR A 46 19.11 27.04 -4.36
C TYR A 46 20.14 25.93 -4.25
N ALA A 47 19.72 24.74 -3.82
CA ALA A 47 20.58 23.57 -3.75
C ALA A 47 21.07 23.16 -5.15
N LEU A 48 20.20 23.16 -6.16
CA LEU A 48 20.60 22.83 -7.53
C LEU A 48 21.53 23.88 -8.15
N ASN A 49 21.35 25.16 -7.82
CA ASN A 49 22.26 26.22 -8.24
C ASN A 49 23.67 26.04 -7.66
N TYR A 50 23.78 25.49 -6.45
CA TYR A 50 25.08 25.13 -5.87
C TYR A 50 25.78 23.98 -6.61
N PHE A 51 25.02 23.05 -7.19
CA PHE A 51 25.56 21.95 -8.02
C PHE A 51 25.83 22.36 -9.48
N GLY A 52 25.73 23.63 -9.83
CA GLY A 52 26.03 24.15 -11.16
C GLY A 52 24.87 24.05 -12.16
N ALA A 53 23.67 23.70 -11.72
CA ALA A 53 22.48 23.89 -12.54
C ALA A 53 22.09 25.38 -12.53
N HIS A 54 21.71 25.97 -13.66
CA HIS A 54 21.32 27.39 -13.70
C HIS A 54 19.79 27.53 -13.68
N PHE A 55 19.19 27.34 -12.50
CA PHE A 55 17.76 27.58 -12.30
C PHE A 55 17.50 29.02 -11.88
N SER A 56 16.42 29.61 -12.43
CA SER A 56 15.96 30.93 -12.03
C SER A 56 15.40 30.89 -10.60
N THR A 57 16.02 31.62 -9.69
CA THR A 57 15.59 31.87 -8.30
C THR A 57 14.78 33.17 -8.19
N THR A 58 13.79 33.33 -9.07
CA THR A 58 12.83 34.44 -8.96
C THR A 58 11.67 34.00 -8.05
N ILE A 59 11.08 34.92 -7.30
CA ILE A 59 9.90 34.63 -6.44
C ILE A 59 8.78 33.91 -7.23
N SER A 60 8.57 34.30 -8.49
CA SER A 60 7.57 33.67 -9.37
C SER A 60 7.89 32.19 -9.70
N SER A 61 9.17 31.85 -9.91
CA SER A 61 9.57 30.46 -10.17
C SER A 61 9.53 29.61 -8.91
N GLU A 62 9.91 30.15 -7.75
CA GLU A 62 9.79 29.48 -6.44
C GLU A 62 8.35 29.08 -6.13
N ILE A 63 7.40 30.00 -6.28
CA ILE A 63 5.97 29.70 -6.08
C ILE A 63 5.52 28.59 -7.02
N ARG A 64 5.99 28.58 -8.27
CA ARG A 64 5.69 27.51 -9.23
C ARG A 64 6.24 26.16 -8.78
N TYR A 65 7.48 26.09 -8.29
CA TYR A 65 8.07 24.85 -7.80
C TYR A 65 7.33 24.32 -6.57
N ILE A 66 6.98 25.20 -5.62
CA ILE A 66 6.18 24.85 -4.45
C ILE A 66 4.81 24.31 -4.88
N ALA A 67 4.12 25.00 -5.80
CA ALA A 67 2.81 24.58 -6.29
C ALA A 67 2.86 23.21 -7.00
N VAL A 68 3.88 22.97 -7.82
CA VAL A 68 4.08 21.68 -8.49
C VAL A 68 4.39 20.57 -7.49
N ALA A 69 5.27 20.84 -6.51
CA ALA A 69 5.62 19.86 -5.48
C ALA A 69 4.42 19.49 -4.59
N LEU A 70 3.62 20.48 -4.18
CA LEU A 70 2.37 20.25 -3.46
C LEU A 70 1.35 19.48 -4.30
N GLY A 71 1.22 19.82 -5.58
CA GLY A 71 0.34 19.10 -6.51
C GLY A 71 0.73 17.64 -6.66
N LEU A 72 2.01 17.35 -6.86
CA LEU A 72 2.54 15.98 -6.93
C LEU A 72 2.32 15.22 -5.62
N TYR A 73 2.52 15.88 -4.47
CA TYR A 73 2.27 15.28 -3.16
C TYR A 73 0.80 14.90 -2.97
N LEU A 74 -0.13 15.78 -3.35
CA LEU A 74 -1.57 15.49 -3.28
C LEU A 74 -1.95 14.32 -4.18
N ILE A 75 -1.42 14.28 -5.41
CA ILE A 75 -1.64 13.15 -6.34
C ILE A 75 -1.11 11.84 -5.71
N TYR A 76 0.09 11.87 -5.12
CA TYR A 76 0.68 10.72 -4.45
C TYR A 76 -0.18 10.22 -3.28
N GLU A 77 -0.68 11.12 -2.43
CA GLU A 77 -1.57 10.76 -1.32
C GLU A 77 -2.90 10.16 -1.83
N ILE A 78 -3.48 10.72 -2.89
CA ILE A 78 -4.69 10.17 -3.52
C ILE A 78 -4.44 8.75 -4.04
N ILE A 79 -3.31 8.53 -4.72
CA ILE A 79 -2.94 7.20 -5.23
C ILE A 79 -2.80 6.21 -4.05
N ILE A 80 -2.11 6.59 -2.99
CA ILE A 80 -1.96 5.74 -1.79
C ILE A 80 -3.29 5.44 -1.14
N LEU A 81 -4.20 6.42 -1.06
CA LEU A 81 -5.55 6.22 -0.55
C LEU A 81 -6.32 5.19 -1.39
N ILE A 82 -6.30 5.35 -2.71
CA ILE A 82 -6.98 4.43 -3.65
C ILE A 82 -6.40 3.02 -3.54
N PHE A 83 -5.07 2.88 -3.52
CA PHE A 83 -4.40 1.58 -3.38
C PHE A 83 -4.62 0.96 -1.99
N GLY A 84 -4.66 1.78 -0.94
CA GLY A 84 -4.95 1.35 0.42
C GLY A 84 -6.36 0.76 0.51
N ILE A 85 -7.36 1.48 0.00
CA ILE A 85 -8.75 1.01 -0.07
C ILE A 85 -8.84 -0.27 -0.92
N GLY A 86 -8.16 -0.31 -2.07
CA GLY A 86 -8.09 -1.49 -2.92
C GLY A 86 -7.50 -2.72 -2.20
N ARG A 87 -6.47 -2.53 -1.37
CA ARG A 87 -5.86 -3.61 -0.58
C ARG A 87 -6.78 -4.09 0.54
N PHE A 88 -7.52 -3.19 1.20
CA PHE A 88 -8.55 -3.58 2.18
C PHE A 88 -9.69 -4.35 1.49
N PHE A 89 -10.10 -3.92 0.30
CA PHE A 89 -11.11 -4.63 -0.48
C PHE A 89 -10.62 -6.03 -0.89
N TRP A 90 -9.37 -6.14 -1.33
CA TRP A 90 -8.77 -7.44 -1.70
C TRP A 90 -8.57 -8.36 -0.48
N ALA A 91 -8.22 -7.80 0.68
CA ALA A 91 -8.13 -8.54 1.94
C ALA A 91 -9.51 -9.01 2.42
N ALA A 92 -10.53 -8.15 2.35
CA ALA A 92 -11.91 -8.51 2.67
C ALA A 92 -12.45 -9.58 1.70
N LEU A 93 -12.16 -9.45 0.41
CA LEU A 93 -12.52 -10.44 -0.61
C LEU A 93 -11.84 -11.79 -0.34
N LYS A 94 -10.56 -11.78 0.04
CA LYS A 94 -9.83 -12.99 0.45
C LYS A 94 -10.46 -13.63 1.67
N ILE A 95 -10.75 -12.87 2.73
CA ILE A 95 -11.40 -13.38 3.94
C ILE A 95 -12.76 -13.99 3.61
N LEU A 96 -13.54 -13.35 2.73
CA LEU A 96 -14.84 -13.85 2.27
C LEU A 96 -14.73 -15.09 1.36
N ALA A 97 -13.68 -15.17 0.53
CA ALA A 97 -13.43 -16.30 -0.35
C ALA A 97 -12.78 -17.50 0.37
N THR A 98 -12.08 -17.28 1.49
CA THR A 98 -11.42 -18.33 2.28
C THR A 98 -12.38 -19.46 2.71
N PRO A 99 -13.58 -19.19 3.26
CA PRO A 99 -14.53 -20.26 3.59
C PRO A 99 -15.06 -20.99 2.35
N ILE A 100 -15.25 -20.28 1.22
CA ILE A 100 -15.74 -20.88 -0.04
C ILE A 100 -14.69 -21.83 -0.63
N VAL A 101 -13.41 -21.47 -0.58
CA VAL A 101 -12.30 -22.33 -1.04
C VAL A 101 -12.13 -23.55 -0.13
N TRP A 102 -12.33 -23.41 1.18
CA TRP A 102 -12.34 -24.55 2.11
C TRP A 102 -13.49 -25.51 1.84
N ILE A 103 -14.69 -24.99 1.59
CA ILE A 103 -15.87 -25.78 1.25
C ILE A 103 -15.67 -26.48 -0.11
N GLY A 104 -15.14 -25.78 -1.12
CA GLY A 104 -14.80 -26.36 -2.41
C GLY A 104 -13.70 -27.44 -2.33
N ALA A 105 -12.69 -27.26 -1.47
CA ALA A 105 -11.66 -28.25 -1.22
C ALA A 105 -12.20 -29.48 -0.46
N ALA A 106 -13.10 -29.28 0.51
CA ALA A 106 -13.78 -30.36 1.21
C ALA A 106 -14.69 -31.15 0.26
N ILE A 107 -15.46 -30.47 -0.60
CA ILE A 107 -16.31 -31.11 -1.62
C ILE A 107 -15.46 -31.85 -2.66
N LYS A 108 -14.33 -31.27 -3.11
CA LYS A 108 -13.41 -31.95 -4.03
C LYS A 108 -12.76 -33.17 -3.39
N LYS A 109 -12.39 -33.11 -2.10
CA LYS A 109 -11.86 -34.25 -1.34
C LYS A 109 -12.92 -35.33 -1.07
N LEU A 110 -14.19 -34.95 -0.97
CA LEU A 110 -15.33 -35.86 -0.83
C LEU A 110 -15.71 -36.53 -2.17
N LEU A 111 -15.68 -35.78 -3.28
CA LEU A 111 -16.03 -36.27 -4.62
C LEU A 111 -14.88 -37.01 -5.32
N PHE A 112 -13.63 -36.60 -5.11
CA PHE A 112 -12.42 -37.23 -5.69
C PHE A 112 -11.64 -38.07 -4.66
N GLY A 113 -12.29 -38.47 -3.57
CA GLY A 113 -11.73 -39.31 -2.52
C GLY A 113 -11.48 -40.75 -2.99
N GLY A 114 -10.45 -40.94 -3.82
CA GLY A 114 -9.95 -42.28 -4.16
C GLY A 114 -9.18 -42.40 -5.47
N LYS A 115 -8.10 -41.63 -5.69
CA LYS A 115 -6.86 -42.08 -6.37
C LYS A 115 -5.85 -40.95 -6.61
N LYS A 116 -4.64 -41.15 -6.05
CA LYS A 116 -3.30 -40.61 -6.43
C LYS A 116 -3.12 -39.08 -6.31
N GLU A 117 -2.03 -38.50 -5.82
CA GLU A 117 -0.59 -38.79 -5.75
C GLU A 117 -0.04 -37.92 -4.58
N GLU A 118 0.82 -38.35 -3.65
CA GLU A 118 2.23 -38.76 -3.78
C GLU A 118 3.00 -38.05 -4.91
N LYS A 119 3.26 -36.74 -4.71
CA LYS A 119 4.40 -35.92 -5.21
C LYS A 119 4.03 -34.46 -4.91
N GLU A 120 4.59 -33.79 -3.91
CA GLU A 120 5.88 -33.11 -4.00
C GLU A 120 6.40 -32.76 -2.57
N GLU A 121 6.57 -33.76 -1.71
CA GLU A 121 7.36 -33.61 -0.46
C GLU A 121 8.88 -33.72 -0.71
N LYS A 122 9.33 -33.48 -1.96
CA LYS A 122 10.74 -33.48 -2.36
C LYS A 122 11.11 -32.23 -3.17
N LYS A 123 11.07 -31.06 -2.54
CA LYS A 123 11.82 -29.86 -2.96
C LYS A 123 12.58 -29.21 -1.80
N GLY A 124 13.03 -30.03 -0.85
CA GLY A 124 13.78 -29.62 0.35
C GLY A 124 15.29 -29.85 0.32
N LYS A 125 15.87 -30.52 -0.69
CA LYS A 125 17.33 -30.78 -0.77
C LYS A 125 17.75 -30.93 -2.22
N GLY A 126 18.35 -29.93 -2.85
CA GLY A 126 18.84 -30.07 -4.22
C GLY A 126 19.22 -28.83 -5.04
N SER A 127 19.41 -27.65 -4.44
CA SER A 127 19.99 -26.48 -5.15
C SER A 127 21.24 -25.98 -4.44
N GLU A 128 22.15 -26.91 -4.13
CA GLU A 128 23.49 -26.62 -3.58
C GLU A 128 24.60 -27.25 -4.47
N LYS A 129 24.33 -27.43 -5.77
CA LYS A 129 25.27 -27.97 -6.76
C LYS A 129 25.20 -27.25 -8.12
N GLU A 130 25.16 -25.92 -8.10
CA GLU A 130 25.40 -25.06 -9.27
C GLU A 130 26.40 -23.94 -8.90
N LYS A 131 27.52 -24.33 -8.26
CA LYS A 131 28.65 -23.45 -7.93
C LYS A 131 30.02 -24.05 -8.27
N GLU A 132 30.08 -25.01 -9.19
CA GLU A 132 31.34 -25.74 -9.47
C GLU A 132 31.78 -25.77 -10.95
N ASP A 133 31.15 -24.97 -11.83
CA ASP A 133 31.53 -24.89 -13.26
C ASP A 133 31.99 -23.50 -13.74
N GLU A 134 32.19 -22.54 -12.83
CA GLU A 134 32.80 -21.23 -13.16
C GLU A 134 34.29 -21.12 -12.78
N ASN A 135 34.89 -22.14 -12.15
CA ASN A 135 36.28 -22.10 -11.66
C ASN A 135 37.26 -22.98 -12.47
N LYS A 136 37.01 -23.14 -13.77
CA LYS A 136 37.88 -23.86 -14.72
C LYS A 136 38.22 -23.06 -16.00
N LYS A 137 38.06 -21.73 -15.96
CA LYS A 137 38.42 -20.84 -17.08
C LYS A 137 39.41 -19.73 -16.75
N GLU A 138 40.03 -19.78 -15.57
CA GLU A 138 41.20 -18.96 -15.24
C GLU A 138 42.26 -19.87 -14.61
N ASP A 139 42.94 -20.63 -15.47
CA ASP A 139 44.35 -21.04 -15.35
C ASP A 139 44.83 -21.58 -16.71
#